data_AF-A0A453C0M3-F1
#
_entry.id   AF-A0A453C0M3-F1
#
_cell.length_a   1.000
_cell.length_b   1.000
_cell.length_c   1.000
_cell.angle_alpha   90.00
_cell.angle_beta   90.00
_cell.angle_gamma   90.00
#
_symmetry.space_group_name_H-M   'P 1'
#
loop_
_entity.id
_entity.type
_entity.pdbx_description
1 polymer ?
#
loop_
_entity_poly.entity_id
_entity_poly.type
_entity_poly.pdbx_seq_one_letter_code
_entity_poly.pdbx_strand_id
1 'polypeptide(L)'
;PERGGANGSLRFDVELKHGANAGLVNALKLMQPIKDKYPSITYADLFQLASATAIEEAGGPKIPMKYGRVDVTGPEQCPPEGKLPDAGPSAPADHLRLVFYRMGLDDKEIVALSGAHTLGRSRPERSGWGKPETKYTKNGPGAPGGQSWTAEWLKFDNSYFKRR
;
A
#
# COMPACT_ATOMS: atom_id res chain seq x y z
N PRO A 1 1.04 -10.94 17.64
CA PRO A 1 0.26 -12.02 16.98
C PRO A 1 1.04 -12.61 15.78
N GLU A 2 1.39 -13.89 15.84
CA GLU A 2 2.23 -14.59 14.85
C GLU A 2 1.66 -14.59 13.42
N ARG A 3 0.35 -14.33 13.28
CA ARG A 3 -0.37 -14.27 11.99
C ARG A 3 -0.04 -13.04 11.11
N GLY A 4 0.70 -12.05 11.60
CA GLY A 4 0.95 -10.78 10.90
C GLY A 4 -0.31 -9.87 10.86
N GLY A 5 -0.42 -9.03 9.82
CA GLY A 5 -1.57 -8.14 9.57
C GLY A 5 -1.36 -6.70 10.05
N ALA A 6 -2.45 -5.98 10.32
CA ALA A 6 -2.40 -4.57 10.73
C ALA A 6 -2.03 -4.42 12.21
N ASN A 7 -0.76 -4.63 12.54
CA ASN A 7 -0.21 -4.63 13.90
C ASN A 7 1.01 -3.68 14.05
N GLY A 8 1.24 -2.82 13.08
CA GLY A 8 2.32 -1.81 13.11
C GLY A 8 3.73 -2.36 12.90
N SER A 9 3.92 -3.65 12.58
CA SER A 9 5.25 -4.27 12.42
C SER A 9 6.06 -3.66 11.26
N LEU A 10 5.38 -3.21 10.20
CA LEU A 10 5.97 -2.53 9.03
C LEU A 10 6.81 -1.30 9.37
N ARG A 11 6.74 -0.76 10.60
CA ARG A 11 7.63 0.33 11.03
C ARG A 11 9.07 -0.10 11.23
N PHE A 12 9.33 -1.39 11.42
CA PHE A 12 10.66 -1.91 11.70
C PHE A 12 11.47 -2.14 10.42
N ASP A 13 12.76 -1.85 10.51
CA ASP A 13 13.70 -1.94 9.39
C ASP A 13 13.74 -3.34 8.75
N VAL A 14 13.61 -4.41 9.56
CA VAL A 14 13.58 -5.80 9.06
C VAL A 14 12.46 -6.03 8.03
N GLU A 15 11.26 -5.51 8.29
CA GLU A 15 10.13 -5.66 7.38
C GLU A 15 10.15 -4.61 6.25
N LEU A 16 10.63 -3.39 6.52
CA LEU A 16 10.83 -2.36 5.48
C LEU A 16 11.83 -2.77 4.40
N LYS A 17 12.76 -3.66 4.73
CA LYS A 17 13.77 -4.20 3.80
C LYS A 17 13.27 -5.34 2.92
N HIS A 18 12.07 -5.87 3.16
CA HIS A 18 11.45 -6.81 2.22
C HIS A 18 11.29 -6.15 0.84
N GLY A 19 11.53 -6.90 -0.24
CA GLY A 19 11.51 -6.38 -1.61
C GLY A 19 10.18 -5.75 -2.00
N ALA A 20 9.05 -6.33 -1.57
CA ALA A 20 7.72 -5.78 -1.79
C ALA A 20 7.47 -4.43 -1.08
N ASN A 21 8.29 -4.08 -0.07
CA ASN A 21 8.18 -2.85 0.71
C ASN A 21 9.16 -1.74 0.25
N ALA A 22 9.86 -1.95 -0.88
CA ALA A 22 10.84 -1.01 -1.41
C ALA A 22 10.29 0.42 -1.52
N GLY A 23 10.87 1.32 -0.72
CA GLY A 23 10.53 2.75 -0.69
C GLY A 23 9.48 3.17 0.36
N LEU A 24 8.84 2.23 1.08
CA LEU A 24 7.84 2.55 2.11
C LEU A 24 8.42 3.26 3.33
N VAL A 25 9.74 3.20 3.54
CA VAL A 25 10.45 4.00 4.56
C VAL A 25 10.17 5.50 4.41
N ASN A 26 9.92 5.99 3.18
CA ASN A 26 9.57 7.39 2.96
C ASN A 26 8.19 7.74 3.54
N ALA A 27 7.22 6.83 3.44
CA ALA A 27 5.90 7.02 4.04
C ALA A 27 6.01 7.04 5.58
N LEU A 28 6.79 6.13 6.16
CA LEU A 28 7.05 6.13 7.60
C LEU A 28 7.66 7.47 8.07
N LYS A 29 8.66 7.99 7.34
CA LYS A 29 9.26 9.30 7.62
C LYS A 29 8.27 10.45 7.57
N LEU A 30 7.35 10.45 6.59
CA LEU A 30 6.29 11.46 6.49
C LEU A 30 5.30 11.39 7.65
N MET A 31 5.07 10.20 8.21
CA MET A 31 4.13 9.98 9.31
C MET A 31 4.76 10.22 10.69
N GLN A 32 6.09 10.19 10.79
CA GLN A 32 6.81 10.32 12.05
C GLN A 32 6.43 11.58 12.85
N PRO A 33 6.36 12.81 12.26
CA PRO A 33 5.99 14.00 13.02
C PRO A 33 4.56 13.93 13.61
N ILE A 34 3.64 13.24 12.94
CA ILE A 34 2.27 13.02 13.43
C ILE A 34 2.31 12.02 14.59
N LYS A 35 3.06 10.92 14.44
CA LYS A 35 3.24 9.92 15.49
C LYS A 35 3.86 10.50 16.76
N ASP A 36 4.86 11.37 16.60
CA ASP A 36 5.56 12.02 17.72
C ASP A 36 4.62 12.98 18.47
N LYS A 37 3.75 13.68 17.73
CA LYS A 37 2.73 14.55 18.31
C LYS A 37 1.64 13.78 19.07
N TYR A 38 1.32 12.57 18.63
CA TYR A 38 0.27 11.73 19.23
C TYR A 38 0.84 10.36 19.66
N PRO A 39 1.65 10.31 20.73
CA PRO A 39 2.34 9.09 21.13
C PRO A 39 1.38 7.95 21.51
N SER A 40 0.16 8.27 21.96
CA SER A 40 -0.88 7.30 22.31
C SER A 40 -1.52 6.58 21.11
N ILE A 41 -1.42 7.14 19.89
CA ILE A 41 -1.88 6.46 18.67
C ILE A 41 -0.83 5.42 18.29
N THR A 42 -1.28 4.18 18.10
CA THR A 42 -0.42 3.07 17.65
C THR A 42 -0.02 3.26 16.19
N TYR A 43 1.15 2.78 15.78
CA TYR A 43 1.51 2.75 14.36
C TYR A 43 0.51 1.93 13.55
N ALA A 44 0.00 0.84 14.12
CA ALA A 44 -1.04 0.01 13.54
C ALA A 44 -2.28 0.81 13.14
N ASP A 45 -2.80 1.67 14.02
CA ASP A 45 -3.93 2.52 13.68
C ASP A 45 -3.53 3.71 12.80
N LEU A 46 -2.35 4.30 13.03
CA LEU A 46 -1.91 5.44 12.24
C LEU A 46 -1.74 5.09 10.75
N PHE A 47 -1.21 3.92 10.42
CA PHE A 47 -1.10 3.42 9.05
C PHE A 47 -2.48 3.26 8.39
N GLN A 48 -3.44 2.72 9.13
CA GLN A 48 -4.78 2.46 8.62
C GLN A 48 -5.60 3.75 8.53
N LEU A 49 -5.42 4.68 9.46
CA LEU A 49 -5.97 6.04 9.42
C LEU A 49 -5.45 6.79 8.18
N ALA A 50 -4.13 6.84 7.98
CA ALA A 50 -3.54 7.53 6.84
C ALA A 50 -4.03 6.95 5.50
N SER A 51 -4.14 5.62 5.40
CA SER A 51 -4.68 4.96 4.20
C SER A 51 -6.14 5.35 3.94
N ALA A 52 -7.02 5.21 4.94
CA ALA A 52 -8.44 5.52 4.78
C ALA A 52 -8.69 7.00 4.47
N THR A 53 -7.99 7.91 5.16
CA THR A 53 -8.04 9.35 4.89
C THR A 53 -7.52 9.67 3.49
N ALA A 54 -6.44 9.03 3.03
CA ALA A 54 -5.93 9.26 1.67
C ALA A 54 -6.96 8.85 0.58
N ILE A 55 -7.73 7.78 0.81
CA ILE A 55 -8.81 7.38 -0.10
C ILE A 55 -9.93 8.43 -0.14
N GLU A 56 -10.38 8.88 1.04
CA GLU A 56 -11.47 9.86 1.15
C GLU A 56 -11.06 11.22 0.54
N GLU A 57 -9.86 11.72 0.86
CA GLU A 57 -9.32 12.99 0.32
C GLU A 57 -9.07 12.93 -1.19
N ALA A 58 -8.82 11.75 -1.75
CA ALA A 58 -8.69 11.55 -3.20
C ALA A 58 -10.06 11.49 -3.92
N GLY A 59 -11.17 11.71 -3.22
CA GLY A 59 -12.54 11.64 -3.74
C GLY A 59 -13.14 10.24 -3.72
N GLY A 60 -12.54 9.31 -2.98
CA GLY A 60 -13.03 7.96 -2.81
C GLY A 60 -14.17 7.85 -1.78
N PRO A 61 -14.68 6.63 -1.57
CA PRO A 61 -15.76 6.40 -0.62
C PRO A 61 -15.26 6.55 0.82
N LYS A 62 -16.15 6.97 1.72
CA LYS A 62 -15.91 6.89 3.16
C LYS A 62 -15.83 5.44 3.62
N ILE A 63 -14.67 5.02 4.09
CA ILE A 63 -14.45 3.65 4.58
C ILE A 63 -14.97 3.56 6.03
N PRO A 64 -15.80 2.56 6.38
CA PRO A 64 -16.32 2.38 7.74
C PRO A 64 -15.23 1.85 8.68
N MET A 65 -14.25 2.70 8.99
CA MET A 65 -13.08 2.35 9.79
C MET A 65 -13.41 2.23 11.28
N LYS A 66 -12.73 1.27 11.92
CA LYS A 66 -12.61 1.16 13.37
C LYS A 66 -11.14 1.17 13.76
N TYR A 67 -10.87 1.67 14.96
CA TYR A 67 -9.54 1.81 15.56
C TYR A 67 -9.47 1.07 16.89
N GLY A 68 -8.31 1.09 17.54
CA GLY A 68 -7.97 0.29 18.71
C GLY A 68 -7.02 -0.87 18.40
N ARG A 69 -6.28 -0.80 17.28
CA ARG A 69 -5.26 -1.81 16.95
C ARG A 69 -4.06 -1.66 17.88
N VAL A 70 -3.49 -2.80 18.25
CA VAL A 70 -2.32 -2.87 19.14
C VAL A 70 -1.06 -3.04 18.30
N ASP A 71 -0.03 -2.26 18.63
CA ASP A 71 1.29 -2.44 18.03
C ASP A 71 1.95 -3.73 18.54
N VAL A 72 2.68 -4.41 17.66
CA VAL A 72 3.74 -5.33 18.08
C VAL A 72 4.79 -4.56 18.90
N THR A 73 5.49 -5.23 19.80
CA THR A 73 6.45 -4.60 20.72
C THR A 73 7.87 -4.58 20.15
N GLY A 74 8.22 -5.50 19.26
CA GLY A 74 9.58 -5.60 18.72
C GLY A 74 9.67 -6.20 17.31
N PRO A 75 10.84 -6.06 16.65
CA PRO A 75 11.08 -6.52 15.28
C PRO A 75 11.01 -8.05 15.13
N GLU A 76 11.24 -8.81 16.20
CA GLU A 76 11.10 -10.27 16.23
C GLU A 76 9.66 -10.74 15.97
N GLN A 77 8.68 -9.84 16.06
CA GLN A 77 7.28 -10.11 15.76
C GLN A 77 6.88 -9.72 14.32
N CYS A 78 7.81 -9.23 13.51
CA CYS A 78 7.59 -9.04 12.09
C CYS A 78 7.34 -10.39 11.39
N PRO A 79 6.40 -10.47 10.45
CA PRO A 79 6.22 -11.67 9.65
C PRO A 79 7.45 -11.90 8.76
N PRO A 80 7.74 -13.15 8.37
CA PRO A 80 8.73 -13.41 7.33
C PRO A 80 8.30 -12.79 5.99
N GLU A 81 9.27 -12.48 5.14
CA GLU A 81 9.07 -12.05 3.77
C GLU A 81 8.30 -13.08 2.93
N GLY A 82 7.72 -12.64 1.80
CA GLY A 82 7.03 -13.52 0.84
C GLY A 82 5.53 -13.66 1.08
N LYS A 83 4.96 -12.94 2.05
CA LYS A 83 3.50 -12.91 2.26
C LYS A 83 2.78 -11.90 1.37
N LEU A 84 3.47 -10.94 0.76
CA LEU A 84 2.88 -9.99 -0.19
C LEU A 84 2.92 -10.54 -1.63
N PRO A 85 1.99 -10.13 -2.51
CA PRO A 85 1.94 -10.65 -3.87
C PRO A 85 3.06 -10.09 -4.76
N ASP A 86 3.68 -10.95 -5.56
CA ASP A 86 4.43 -10.58 -6.77
C ASP A 86 3.50 -10.05 -7.89
N ALA A 87 3.99 -9.09 -8.67
CA ALA A 87 3.30 -8.50 -9.82
C ALA A 87 3.55 -9.27 -11.15
N GLY A 88 4.59 -10.10 -11.24
CA GLY A 88 4.94 -10.88 -12.43
C GLY A 88 5.15 -12.38 -12.20
N PRO A 89 4.29 -13.08 -11.42
CA PRO A 89 4.38 -14.53 -11.29
C PRO A 89 4.02 -15.22 -12.63
N SER A 90 4.40 -16.49 -12.79
CA SER A 90 4.09 -17.27 -14.00
C SER A 90 2.59 -17.51 -14.21
N ALA A 91 1.80 -17.59 -13.13
CA ALA A 91 0.34 -17.74 -13.16
C ALA A 91 -0.34 -16.65 -12.31
N PRO A 92 -0.56 -15.43 -12.85
CA PRO A 92 -1.01 -14.28 -12.06
C PRO A 92 -2.34 -14.46 -11.33
N ALA A 93 -3.36 -15.02 -11.98
CA ALA A 93 -4.67 -15.20 -11.35
C ALA A 93 -4.61 -16.20 -10.17
N ASP A 94 -3.90 -17.31 -10.35
CA ASP A 94 -3.74 -18.33 -9.30
C ASP A 94 -2.90 -17.82 -8.14
N HIS A 95 -1.85 -17.04 -8.44
CA HIS A 95 -1.04 -16.37 -7.43
C HIS A 95 -1.86 -15.37 -6.61
N LEU A 96 -2.70 -14.56 -7.25
CA LEU A 96 -3.60 -13.65 -6.53
C LEU A 96 -4.53 -14.43 -5.59
N ARG A 97 -5.17 -15.51 -6.08
CA ARG A 97 -6.01 -16.37 -5.22
C ARG A 97 -5.22 -16.96 -4.06
N LEU A 98 -4.05 -17.52 -4.32
CA LEU A 98 -3.21 -18.10 -3.28
C LEU A 98 -2.86 -17.09 -2.17
N VAL A 99 -2.50 -15.87 -2.55
CA VAL A 99 -2.12 -14.82 -1.58
C VAL A 99 -3.33 -14.29 -0.81
N PHE A 100 -4.42 -13.95 -1.50
CA PHE A 100 -5.57 -13.29 -0.90
C PHE A 100 -6.51 -14.27 -0.19
N TYR A 101 -6.66 -15.50 -0.65
CA TYR A 101 -7.46 -16.52 0.05
C TYR A 101 -6.84 -16.87 1.40
N ARG A 102 -5.50 -16.86 1.50
CA ARG A 102 -4.79 -16.99 2.79
C ARG A 102 -5.11 -15.84 3.76
N MET A 103 -5.49 -14.66 3.24
CA MET A 103 -5.95 -13.52 4.05
C MET A 103 -7.45 -13.61 4.37
N GLY A 104 -8.16 -14.61 3.85
CA GLY A 104 -9.60 -14.78 4.01
C GLY A 104 -10.44 -13.89 3.09
N LEU A 105 -9.86 -13.39 1.99
CA LEU A 105 -10.53 -12.52 1.04
C LEU A 105 -11.01 -13.32 -0.19
N ASP A 106 -12.17 -12.95 -0.74
CA ASP A 106 -12.78 -13.59 -1.91
C ASP A 106 -12.38 -12.95 -3.26
N ASP A 107 -12.77 -13.57 -4.38
CA ASP A 107 -12.48 -13.07 -5.73
C ASP A 107 -13.00 -11.63 -5.96
N LYS A 108 -14.13 -11.25 -5.36
CA LYS A 108 -14.69 -9.91 -5.48
C LYS A 108 -13.83 -8.89 -4.74
N GLU A 109 -13.35 -9.23 -3.54
CA GLU A 109 -12.45 -8.40 -2.75
C GLU A 109 -11.09 -8.24 -3.42
N ILE A 110 -10.56 -9.28 -4.06
CA ILE A 110 -9.33 -9.21 -4.87
C ILE A 110 -9.47 -8.16 -5.98
N VAL A 111 -10.55 -8.23 -6.76
CA VAL A 111 -10.79 -7.28 -7.85
C VAL A 111 -11.03 -5.87 -7.33
N ALA A 112 -11.85 -5.71 -6.28
CA ALA A 112 -12.14 -4.42 -5.70
C ALA A 112 -10.88 -3.72 -5.15
N LEU A 113 -10.04 -4.45 -4.39
CA LEU A 113 -8.80 -3.92 -3.83
C LEU A 113 -7.77 -3.59 -4.91
N SER A 114 -7.73 -4.36 -6.00
CA SER A 114 -6.88 -4.04 -7.17
C SER A 114 -7.19 -2.66 -7.76
N GLY A 115 -8.44 -2.19 -7.61
CA GLY A 115 -8.86 -0.85 -8.01
C GLY A 115 -8.12 0.29 -7.33
N ALA A 116 -7.46 0.05 -6.19
CA ALA A 116 -6.62 1.04 -5.52
C ALA A 116 -5.45 1.53 -6.41
N HIS A 117 -5.05 0.74 -7.43
CA HIS A 117 -4.11 1.18 -8.46
C HIS A 117 -4.63 2.33 -9.34
N THR A 118 -5.89 2.76 -9.19
CA THR A 118 -6.33 4.05 -9.72
C THR A 118 -5.52 5.22 -9.16
N LEU A 119 -4.94 5.06 -7.97
CA LEU A 119 -4.03 6.01 -7.35
C LEU A 119 -2.57 5.60 -7.56
N GLY A 120 -1.73 6.59 -7.78
CA GLY A 120 -0.29 6.45 -7.80
C GLY A 120 0.27 5.82 -9.07
N ARG A 121 1.45 5.20 -8.90
CA ARG A 121 2.36 4.84 -9.99
C ARG A 121 3.43 3.87 -9.53
N SER A 122 3.93 3.09 -10.46
CA SER A 122 5.12 2.25 -10.27
C SER A 122 6.39 2.99 -10.67
N ARG A 123 7.53 2.55 -10.11
CA ARG A 123 8.86 3.13 -10.31
C ARG A 123 9.90 2.01 -10.49
N PRO A 124 10.72 2.02 -11.55
CA PRO A 124 11.69 0.96 -11.79
C PRO A 124 12.74 0.86 -10.68
N GLU A 125 13.11 1.97 -10.06
CA GLU A 125 14.04 2.03 -8.92
C GLU A 125 13.46 1.50 -7.59
N ARG A 126 12.17 1.14 -7.56
CA ARG A 126 11.51 0.54 -6.40
C ARG A 126 11.12 -0.90 -6.67
N SER A 127 10.07 -1.10 -7.46
CA SER A 127 9.51 -2.42 -7.73
C SER A 127 10.14 -3.10 -8.95
N GLY A 128 10.96 -2.39 -9.74
CA GLY A 128 11.42 -2.86 -11.05
C GLY A 128 10.41 -2.64 -12.19
N TRP A 129 9.19 -2.18 -11.90
CA TRP A 129 8.12 -2.06 -12.89
C TRP A 129 7.87 -0.62 -13.35
N GLY A 130 7.48 -0.50 -14.61
CA GLY A 130 7.06 0.77 -15.23
C GLY A 130 8.21 1.58 -15.82
N LYS A 131 7.87 2.61 -16.57
CA LYS A 131 8.82 3.55 -17.16
C LYS A 131 9.38 4.52 -16.11
N PRO A 132 10.61 5.04 -16.30
CA PRO A 132 11.18 6.10 -15.45
C PRO A 132 10.31 7.35 -15.37
N GLU A 133 9.57 7.67 -16.43
CA GLU A 133 8.60 8.77 -16.48
C GLU A 133 7.60 8.63 -17.63
N THR A 134 6.52 9.41 -17.60
CA THR A 134 5.51 9.52 -18.67
C THR A 134 5.01 10.96 -18.79
N LYS A 135 4.24 11.27 -19.85
CA LYS A 135 3.58 12.58 -19.98
C LYS A 135 2.67 12.95 -18.80
N TYR A 136 2.15 11.97 -18.05
CA TYR A 136 1.27 12.18 -16.90
C TYR A 136 2.03 12.40 -15.58
N THR A 137 3.31 12.03 -15.53
CA THR A 137 4.07 11.95 -14.27
C THR A 137 5.35 12.78 -14.27
N LYS A 138 5.80 13.26 -15.45
CA LYS A 138 7.02 14.08 -15.60
C LYS A 138 6.95 15.45 -14.91
N ASN A 139 5.74 16.01 -14.79
CA ASN A 139 5.51 17.35 -14.23
C ASN A 139 4.58 17.30 -13.00
N GLY A 140 4.44 16.15 -12.34
CA GLY A 140 3.41 15.95 -11.32
C GLY A 140 3.46 16.99 -10.18
N PRO A 141 2.42 17.09 -9.33
CA PRO A 141 2.66 17.53 -7.96
C PRO A 141 3.46 16.44 -7.20
N GLY A 142 4.26 16.85 -6.21
CA GLY A 142 5.19 15.97 -5.51
C GLY A 142 6.40 15.55 -6.36
N ALA A 143 7.09 14.46 -5.99
CA ALA A 143 8.27 14.00 -6.73
C ALA A 143 7.89 13.48 -8.13
N PRO A 144 8.42 14.02 -9.25
CA PRO A 144 8.08 13.58 -10.61
C PRO A 144 8.64 12.19 -10.95
N GLY A 145 8.21 11.60 -12.07
CA GLY A 145 8.68 10.29 -12.57
C GLY A 145 7.77 9.09 -12.26
N GLY A 146 8.15 7.88 -12.66
CA GLY A 146 7.34 6.67 -12.61
C GLY A 146 6.21 6.62 -13.65
N GLN A 147 5.46 5.51 -13.66
CA GLN A 147 4.35 5.27 -14.58
C GLN A 147 3.06 4.94 -13.82
N SER A 148 2.00 5.71 -14.06
CA SER A 148 0.68 5.52 -13.46
C SER A 148 -0.22 4.60 -14.29
N TRP A 149 -1.17 3.92 -13.62
CA TRP A 149 -2.23 3.14 -14.27
C TRP A 149 -3.37 4.01 -14.80
N THR A 150 -3.58 5.21 -14.26
CA THR A 150 -4.60 6.19 -14.67
C THR A 150 -3.93 7.53 -15.07
N ALA A 151 -4.62 8.34 -15.87
CA ALA A 151 -4.11 9.67 -16.24
C ALA A 151 -4.16 10.63 -15.04
N GLU A 152 -5.28 10.62 -14.33
CA GLU A 152 -5.52 11.35 -13.07
C GLU A 152 -5.14 10.50 -11.86
N TRP A 153 -3.87 10.17 -11.70
CA TRP A 153 -3.37 9.24 -10.68
C TRP A 153 -3.43 9.73 -9.22
N LEU A 154 -4.06 10.88 -8.98
CA LEU A 154 -4.40 11.38 -7.64
C LEU A 154 -5.92 11.41 -7.38
N LYS A 155 -6.72 10.92 -8.33
CA LYS A 155 -8.17 10.83 -8.24
C LYS A 155 -8.57 9.38 -8.01
N PHE A 156 -9.35 9.15 -6.95
CA PHE A 156 -9.92 7.83 -6.70
C PHE A 156 -11.24 7.68 -7.47
N ASP A 157 -11.22 6.88 -8.52
CA ASP A 157 -12.41 6.51 -9.30
C ASP A 157 -12.25 5.11 -9.93
N ASN A 158 -13.16 4.74 -10.84
CA ASN A 158 -13.13 3.44 -11.50
C ASN A 158 -12.32 3.40 -12.80
N SER A 159 -11.50 4.41 -13.10
CA SER A 159 -10.74 4.51 -14.34
C SER A 159 -9.70 3.39 -14.49
N TYR A 160 -9.23 2.79 -13.39
CA TYR A 160 -8.36 1.62 -13.43
C TYR A 160 -8.97 0.43 -14.20
N PHE A 161 -10.30 0.25 -14.12
CA PHE A 161 -10.99 -0.86 -14.78
C PHE A 161 -11.43 -0.54 -16.21
N LYS A 162 -11.37 0.74 -16.61
CA LYS A 162 -11.80 1.16 -17.95
C LYS A 162 -10.68 0.90 -18.95
N ARG A 163 -11.06 0.43 -20.14
CA ARG A 163 -10.11 0.30 -21.26
C ARG A 163 -9.60 1.69 -21.64
N ARG A 164 -8.29 1.81 -21.80
CA ARG A 164 -7.63 2.98 -22.38
C ARG A 164 -7.55 2.86 -23.90
#